data_AF-A0A0F9VV83-F1
#
_entry.id   AF-A0A0F9VV83-F1
#
_cell.length_a   1.000
_cell.length_b   1.000
_cell.length_c   1.000
_cell.angle_alpha   90.00
_cell.angle_beta   90.00
_cell.angle_gamma   90.00
#
_symmetry.space_group_name_H-M   'P 1'
#
loop_
_entity.id
_entity.type
_entity.pdbx_description
1 polymer ?
#
loop_
_entity_poly.entity_id
_entity_poly.type
_entity_poly.pdbx_seq_one_letter_code
_entity_poly.pdbx_strand_id
1 'polypeptide(L)'
;MSSNTPASEPTKTAANHLRFHRASLHLGSVFGDGWFAQKAEAFARFFGTPVFLIAQTLIVALWIGVNASGLVHFDLYPFILLNLAFSLQAAYAAPLILLAQTRQADRDKALAQADALHRETLAEAAQQRAEQAAQQTGALLTLMEQNTRLTELTHQLSERIEALTLEVHNRVVSAPKPEA
;
A
#
# COMPACT_ATOMS: atom_id res chain seq x y z
N MET A 1 45.11 10.18 15.29
CA MET A 1 44.25 9.20 15.98
C MET A 1 43.38 9.95 16.96
N SER A 2 42.09 10.11 16.65
CA SER A 2 40.96 10.26 17.59
C SER A 2 39.71 10.50 16.73
N SER A 3 38.94 9.43 16.61
CA SER A 3 37.67 9.34 15.91
C SER A 3 36.60 10.20 16.58
N ASN A 4 35.96 11.07 15.82
CA ASN A 4 34.64 11.61 16.20
C ASN A 4 33.70 11.43 15.01
N THR A 5 33.14 10.22 14.93
CA THR A 5 32.03 9.89 14.03
C THR A 5 30.75 10.21 14.81
N PRO A 6 29.95 11.23 14.43
CA PRO A 6 28.60 11.29 14.96
C PRO A 6 27.84 10.11 14.34
N ALA A 7 27.49 9.16 15.20
CA ALA A 7 26.64 8.04 14.88
C ALA A 7 25.37 8.56 14.20
N SER A 8 25.02 7.92 13.09
CA SER A 8 23.70 8.00 12.49
C SER A 8 22.64 7.74 13.57
N GLU A 9 21.71 8.67 13.74
CA GLU A 9 20.43 8.41 14.41
C GLU A 9 19.43 7.90 13.36
N PRO A 10 19.17 6.59 13.21
CA PRO A 10 18.00 6.12 12.49
C PRO A 10 16.82 6.01 13.46
N THR A 11 16.35 7.12 14.03
CA THR A 11 15.24 7.05 15.00
C THR A 11 14.24 8.17 14.82
N LYS A 12 13.39 8.10 13.77
CA LYS A 12 12.03 8.71 13.74
C LYS A 12 11.16 8.46 12.48
N THR A 13 11.54 7.58 11.55
CA THR A 13 10.70 7.30 10.35
C THR A 13 9.95 5.96 10.41
N ALA A 14 9.67 5.45 11.62
CA ALA A 14 8.62 4.43 11.82
C ALA A 14 7.24 5.09 12.02
N ALA A 15 7.08 6.34 11.59
CA ALA A 15 5.88 7.15 11.83
C ALA A 15 4.73 6.72 10.90
N ASN A 16 3.83 5.90 11.43
CA ASN A 16 2.44 5.72 11.00
C ASN A 16 2.22 5.29 9.53
N HIS A 17 2.62 4.07 9.17
CA HIS A 17 2.12 3.42 7.94
C HIS A 17 0.58 3.26 7.95
N LEU A 18 -0.04 3.21 9.14
CA LEU A 18 -1.50 3.22 9.31
C LEU A 18 -2.12 4.62 9.37
N ARG A 19 -1.42 5.72 9.01
CA ARG A 19 -1.98 7.07 9.16
C ARG A 19 -3.32 7.25 8.44
N PHE A 20 -3.44 6.65 7.26
CA PHE A 20 -4.65 6.74 6.43
C PHE A 20 -5.78 5.86 6.96
N HIS A 21 -5.44 4.73 7.60
CA HIS A 21 -6.40 3.87 8.29
C HIS A 21 -6.80 4.42 9.67
N ARG A 22 -6.04 5.36 10.25
CA ARG A 22 -6.30 5.90 11.59
C ARG A 22 -7.65 6.61 11.69
N ALA A 23 -8.04 7.31 10.62
CA ALA A 23 -9.35 7.95 10.54
C ALA A 23 -10.51 6.92 10.52
N SER A 24 -10.29 5.73 9.97
CA SER A 24 -11.29 4.66 9.87
C SER A 24 -11.21 3.58 10.97
N LEU A 25 -10.29 3.71 11.94
CA LEU A 25 -10.15 2.75 13.05
C LEU A 25 -11.44 2.59 13.86
N HIS A 26 -12.22 3.67 14.02
CA HIS A 26 -13.50 3.63 14.74
C HIS A 26 -14.62 2.89 13.98
N LEU A 27 -14.44 2.59 12.70
CA LEU A 27 -15.32 1.75 11.89
C LEU A 27 -14.93 0.26 11.94
N GLY A 28 -13.79 -0.07 12.56
CA GLY A 28 -13.17 -1.40 12.53
C GLY A 28 -14.00 -2.49 13.18
N SER A 29 -14.75 -2.20 14.25
CA SER A 29 -15.61 -3.22 14.87
C SER A 29 -17.04 -3.11 14.37
N VAL A 30 -17.50 -4.21 13.75
CA VAL A 30 -18.85 -4.31 13.16
C VAL A 30 -19.97 -4.08 14.18
N PHE A 31 -19.63 -4.35 15.43
CA PHE A 31 -20.52 -4.48 16.57
C PHE A 31 -19.99 -3.76 17.82
N GLY A 32 -18.99 -2.87 17.67
CA GLY A 32 -18.29 -2.19 18.79
C GLY A 32 -17.20 -3.05 19.41
N ASP A 33 -16.48 -2.54 20.42
CA ASP A 33 -15.39 -3.31 21.07
C ASP A 33 -15.88 -4.08 22.33
N GLY A 34 -17.21 -4.27 22.43
CA GLY A 34 -17.87 -4.85 23.60
C GLY A 34 -18.25 -6.34 23.45
N TRP A 35 -18.95 -6.86 24.46
CA TRP A 35 -19.42 -8.25 24.52
C TRP A 35 -20.28 -8.65 23.31
N PHE A 36 -21.03 -7.70 22.73
CA PHE A 36 -21.86 -7.93 21.56
C PHE A 36 -21.04 -8.29 20.33
N ALA A 37 -19.86 -7.69 20.16
CA ALA A 37 -18.99 -7.99 19.04
C ALA A 37 -18.34 -9.36 19.12
N GLN A 38 -17.90 -9.77 20.30
CA GLN A 38 -17.39 -11.13 20.49
C GLN A 38 -18.48 -12.18 20.20
N LYS A 39 -19.71 -11.96 20.67
CA LYS A 39 -20.82 -12.87 20.33
C LYS A 39 -21.15 -12.83 18.85
N ALA A 40 -21.21 -11.67 18.24
CA ALA A 40 -21.50 -11.54 16.83
C ALA A 40 -20.40 -12.12 15.94
N GLU A 41 -19.13 -12.06 16.35
CA GLU A 41 -18.02 -12.75 15.68
C GLU A 41 -18.16 -14.28 15.80
N ALA A 42 -18.51 -14.79 16.98
CA ALA A 42 -18.80 -16.21 17.16
C ALA A 42 -19.99 -16.67 16.29
N PHE A 43 -21.06 -15.88 16.23
CA PHE A 43 -22.20 -16.14 15.35
C PHE A 43 -21.79 -16.10 13.87
N ALA A 44 -21.03 -15.09 13.43
CA ALA A 44 -20.58 -15.00 12.05
C ALA A 44 -19.71 -16.21 11.64
N ARG A 45 -18.80 -16.65 12.53
CA ARG A 45 -17.99 -17.86 12.31
C ARG A 45 -18.84 -19.12 12.24
N PHE A 46 -19.86 -19.23 13.09
CA PHE A 46 -20.77 -20.37 13.11
C PHE A 46 -21.62 -20.46 11.83
N PHE A 47 -22.26 -19.36 11.42
CA PHE A 47 -23.06 -19.30 10.19
C PHE A 47 -22.23 -19.44 8.91
N GLY A 48 -20.94 -19.09 8.93
CA GLY A 48 -20.02 -19.25 7.80
C GLY A 48 -19.51 -20.69 7.58
N THR A 49 -19.83 -21.63 8.46
CA THR A 49 -19.35 -23.02 8.39
C THR A 49 -20.42 -23.94 7.77
N PRO A 50 -20.08 -24.88 6.85
CA PRO A 50 -21.05 -25.82 6.27
C PRO A 50 -21.74 -26.71 7.31
N VAL A 51 -21.17 -26.85 8.50
CA VAL A 51 -21.74 -27.56 9.66
C VAL A 51 -23.09 -26.99 10.07
N PHE A 52 -23.31 -25.67 9.97
CA PHE A 52 -24.59 -25.07 10.32
C PHE A 52 -25.73 -25.59 9.43
N LEU A 53 -25.51 -25.67 8.12
CA LEU A 53 -26.50 -26.17 7.17
C LEU A 53 -26.83 -27.64 7.40
N ILE A 54 -25.83 -28.45 7.73
CA ILE A 54 -26.01 -29.88 8.05
C ILE A 54 -26.84 -30.01 9.33
N ALA A 55 -26.47 -29.29 10.40
CA ALA A 55 -27.19 -29.34 11.67
C ALA A 55 -28.66 -28.88 11.51
N GLN A 56 -28.90 -27.77 10.80
CA GLN A 56 -30.24 -27.27 10.51
C GLN A 56 -31.07 -28.31 9.73
N THR A 57 -30.48 -28.95 8.72
CA THR A 57 -31.15 -29.98 7.91
C THR A 57 -31.53 -31.19 8.75
N LEU A 58 -30.63 -31.64 9.65
CA LEU A 58 -30.91 -32.76 10.56
C LEU A 58 -32.05 -32.44 11.53
N ILE A 59 -32.08 -31.22 12.09
CA ILE A 59 -33.16 -30.78 13.00
C ILE A 59 -34.51 -30.82 12.27
N VAL A 60 -34.56 -30.29 11.04
CA VAL A 60 -35.78 -30.28 10.21
C VAL A 60 -36.22 -31.69 9.84
N ALA A 61 -35.28 -32.55 9.41
CA ALA A 61 -35.56 -33.94 9.08
C ALA A 61 -36.07 -34.74 10.29
N LEU A 62 -35.49 -34.51 11.48
CA LEU A 62 -35.95 -35.13 12.72
C LEU A 62 -37.35 -34.66 13.10
N TRP A 63 -37.64 -33.35 12.97
CA TRP A 63 -38.97 -32.81 13.23
C TRP A 63 -40.03 -33.45 12.34
N ILE A 64 -39.76 -33.53 11.04
CA ILE A 64 -40.64 -34.18 10.06
C ILE A 64 -40.81 -35.66 10.43
N GLY A 65 -39.71 -36.37 10.72
CA GLY A 65 -39.75 -37.79 11.07
C GLY A 65 -40.59 -38.09 12.32
N VAL A 66 -40.41 -37.31 13.39
CA VAL A 66 -41.17 -37.47 14.65
C VAL A 66 -42.66 -37.19 14.43
N ASN A 67 -43.03 -36.12 13.74
CA ASN A 67 -44.44 -35.79 13.50
C ASN A 67 -45.10 -36.72 12.48
N ALA A 68 -44.38 -37.15 11.43
CA ALA A 68 -44.89 -38.10 10.43
C ALA A 68 -45.07 -39.51 10.99
N SER A 69 -44.27 -39.91 11.97
CA SER A 69 -44.38 -41.22 12.64
C SER A 69 -45.61 -41.36 13.56
N GLY A 70 -46.38 -40.28 13.77
CA GLY A 70 -47.58 -40.29 14.61
C GLY A 70 -47.32 -40.40 16.12
N LEU A 71 -46.05 -40.42 16.55
CA LEU A 71 -45.66 -40.43 17.97
C LEU A 71 -46.11 -39.16 18.71
N VAL A 72 -46.14 -38.02 18.02
CA VAL A 72 -46.62 -36.74 18.55
C VAL A 72 -47.41 -36.03 17.44
N HIS A 73 -48.67 -35.66 17.69
CA HIS A 73 -49.57 -35.01 16.72
C HIS A 73 -49.43 -33.47 16.73
N PHE A 74 -48.23 -32.96 16.97
CA PHE A 74 -48.01 -31.52 17.19
C PHE A 74 -48.07 -30.72 15.88
N ASP A 75 -47.62 -31.31 14.76
CA ASP A 75 -47.61 -30.67 13.43
C ASP A 75 -47.94 -31.71 12.34
N LEU A 76 -49.23 -32.02 12.16
CA LEU A 76 -49.70 -32.96 11.13
C LEU A 76 -49.51 -32.38 9.72
N TYR A 77 -49.34 -33.27 8.72
CA TYR A 77 -49.30 -32.88 7.31
C TYR A 77 -50.48 -31.96 6.99
N PRO A 78 -50.27 -30.70 6.54
CA PRO A 78 -49.13 -30.17 5.78
C PRO A 78 -48.06 -29.35 6.55
N PHE A 79 -47.76 -29.65 7.82
CA PHE A 79 -46.71 -29.00 8.64
C PHE A 79 -46.83 -27.47 8.75
N ILE A 80 -47.98 -26.98 9.24
CA ILE A 80 -48.28 -25.55 9.31
C ILE A 80 -47.33 -24.79 10.24
N LEU A 81 -46.90 -25.39 11.35
CA LEU A 81 -46.04 -24.73 12.32
C LEU A 81 -44.61 -24.57 11.78
N LEU A 82 -44.10 -25.62 11.13
CA LEU A 82 -42.81 -25.59 10.46
C LEU A 82 -42.80 -24.54 9.33
N ASN A 83 -43.85 -24.49 8.53
CA ASN A 83 -43.98 -23.49 7.48
C ASN A 83 -44.04 -22.06 8.04
N LEU A 84 -44.78 -21.85 9.14
CA LEU A 84 -44.87 -20.56 9.80
C LEU A 84 -43.51 -20.13 10.39
N ALA A 85 -42.77 -21.06 10.99
CA ALA A 85 -41.44 -20.80 11.53
C ALA A 85 -40.45 -20.39 10.44
N PHE A 86 -40.43 -21.10 9.30
CA PHE A 86 -39.58 -20.72 8.16
C PHE A 86 -39.97 -19.39 7.54
N SER A 87 -41.28 -19.12 7.43
CA SER A 87 -41.78 -17.84 6.92
C SER A 87 -41.32 -16.68 7.82
N LEU A 88 -41.42 -16.83 9.13
CA LEU A 88 -40.93 -15.83 10.09
C LEU A 88 -39.40 -15.70 10.04
N GLN A 89 -38.68 -16.82 9.94
CA GLN A 89 -37.23 -16.84 9.83
C GLN A 89 -36.76 -16.04 8.62
N ALA A 90 -37.38 -16.25 7.45
CA ALA A 90 -37.07 -15.50 6.24
C ALA A 90 -37.41 -14.01 6.37
N ALA A 91 -38.59 -13.69 6.95
CA ALA A 91 -39.04 -12.32 7.14
C ALA A 91 -38.12 -11.50 8.05
N TYR A 92 -37.53 -12.11 9.09
CA TYR A 92 -36.58 -11.43 9.98
C TYR A 92 -35.14 -11.47 9.46
N ALA A 93 -34.77 -12.51 8.70
CA ALA A 93 -33.45 -12.63 8.11
C ALA A 93 -33.18 -11.51 7.08
N ALA A 94 -34.13 -11.22 6.19
CA ALA A 94 -33.95 -10.20 5.15
C ALA A 94 -33.52 -8.81 5.66
N PRO A 95 -34.22 -8.18 6.64
CA PRO A 95 -33.81 -6.88 7.17
C PRO A 95 -32.51 -6.94 7.98
N LEU A 96 -32.25 -8.05 8.69
CA LEU A 96 -30.97 -8.23 9.39
C LEU A 96 -29.80 -8.34 8.42
N ILE A 97 -29.97 -9.09 7.34
CA ILE A 97 -28.98 -9.21 6.26
C ILE A 97 -28.75 -7.83 5.63
N LEU A 98 -29.81 -7.08 5.36
CA LEU A 98 -29.69 -5.73 4.81
C LEU A 98 -28.92 -4.79 5.76
N LEU A 99 -29.19 -4.85 7.06
CA LEU A 99 -28.46 -4.05 8.04
C LEU A 99 -26.99 -4.46 8.16
N ALA A 100 -26.70 -5.76 8.05
CA ALA A 100 -25.32 -6.24 8.00
C ALA A 100 -24.61 -5.76 6.73
N GLN A 101 -25.29 -5.80 5.58
CA GLN A 101 -24.77 -5.36 4.29
C GLN A 101 -24.52 -3.85 4.25
N THR A 102 -25.43 -3.01 4.74
CA THR A 102 -25.22 -1.55 4.79
C THR A 102 -24.01 -1.21 5.65
N ARG A 103 -23.88 -1.87 6.81
CA ARG A 103 -22.70 -1.71 7.69
C ARG A 103 -21.40 -2.23 7.06
N GLN A 104 -21.45 -3.29 6.26
CA GLN A 104 -20.29 -3.77 5.51
C GLN A 104 -19.89 -2.76 4.43
N ALA A 105 -20.86 -2.28 3.65
CA ALA A 105 -20.64 -1.30 2.58
C ALA A 105 -20.04 0.02 3.10
N ASP A 106 -20.47 0.51 4.26
CA ASP A 106 -19.91 1.71 4.88
C ASP A 106 -18.41 1.54 5.23
N ARG A 107 -18.01 0.35 5.72
CA ARG A 107 -16.59 0.04 5.97
C ARG A 107 -15.80 -0.08 4.69
N ASP A 108 -16.32 -0.81 3.72
CA ASP A 108 -15.65 -1.01 2.45
C ASP A 108 -15.41 0.33 1.74
N LYS A 109 -16.38 1.24 1.83
CA LYS A 109 -16.24 2.62 1.36
C LYS A 109 -15.14 3.38 2.10
N ALA A 110 -15.10 3.30 3.43
CA ALA A 110 -14.05 3.98 4.22
C ALA A 110 -12.65 3.41 3.94
N LEU A 111 -12.52 2.10 3.76
CA LEU A 111 -11.26 1.45 3.38
C LEU A 111 -10.83 1.86 1.97
N ALA A 112 -11.75 1.89 1.01
CA ALA A 112 -11.48 2.33 -0.35
C ALA A 112 -11.04 3.81 -0.40
N GLN A 113 -11.63 4.68 0.42
CA GLN A 113 -11.22 6.08 0.52
C GLN A 113 -9.80 6.22 1.10
N ALA A 114 -9.47 5.49 2.16
CA ALA A 114 -8.13 5.50 2.74
C ALA A 114 -7.07 5.01 1.75
N ASP A 115 -7.39 3.96 0.98
CA ASP A 115 -6.52 3.43 -0.07
C ASP A 115 -6.34 4.41 -1.23
N ALA A 116 -7.42 5.08 -1.66
CA ALA A 116 -7.34 6.12 -2.70
C ALA A 116 -6.41 7.27 -2.30
N LEU A 117 -6.58 7.80 -1.08
CA LEU A 117 -5.70 8.84 -0.54
C LEU A 117 -4.26 8.36 -0.44
N HIS A 118 -4.03 7.12 -0.01
CA HIS A 118 -2.70 6.55 0.05
C HIS A 118 -2.05 6.51 -1.34
N ARG A 119 -2.79 6.04 -2.36
CA ARG A 119 -2.33 6.01 -3.75
C ARG A 119 -1.99 7.39 -4.30
N GLU A 120 -2.81 8.40 -4.01
CA GLU A 120 -2.53 9.80 -4.40
C GLU A 120 -1.22 10.30 -3.78
N THR A 121 -1.03 10.12 -2.47
CA THR A 121 0.23 10.55 -1.81
C THR A 121 1.47 9.83 -2.34
N LEU A 122 1.35 8.56 -2.73
CA LEU A 122 2.44 7.82 -3.37
C LEU A 122 2.75 8.35 -4.77
N ALA A 123 1.71 8.70 -5.55
CA ALA A 123 1.88 9.27 -6.88
C ALA A 123 2.57 10.64 -6.83
N GLU A 124 2.16 11.52 -5.91
CA GLU A 124 2.82 12.81 -5.69
C GLU A 124 4.29 12.64 -5.30
N ALA A 125 4.59 11.74 -4.35
CA ALA A 125 5.95 11.46 -3.94
C ALA A 125 6.81 10.85 -5.07
N ALA A 126 6.22 10.03 -5.94
CA ALA A 126 6.90 9.49 -7.11
C ALA A 126 7.21 10.59 -8.13
N GLN A 127 6.27 11.52 -8.35
CA GLN A 127 6.47 12.64 -9.27
C GLN A 127 7.56 13.60 -8.76
N GLN A 128 7.57 13.92 -7.47
CA GLN A 128 8.64 14.72 -6.87
C GLN A 128 10.03 14.06 -7.04
N ARG A 129 10.12 12.74 -6.85
CA ARG A 129 11.38 12.00 -7.09
C ARG A 129 11.80 12.05 -8.56
N ALA A 130 10.85 11.98 -9.48
CA ALA A 130 11.15 12.09 -10.91
C ALA A 130 11.66 13.49 -11.28
N GLU A 131 11.06 14.55 -10.74
CA GLU A 131 11.51 15.93 -10.92
C GLU A 131 12.92 16.15 -10.34
N GLN A 132 13.19 15.65 -9.14
CA GLN A 132 14.52 15.71 -8.53
C GLN A 132 15.56 14.94 -9.37
N ALA A 133 15.22 13.75 -9.86
CA ALA A 133 16.09 12.98 -10.75
C ALA A 133 16.38 13.72 -12.06
N ALA A 134 15.38 14.41 -12.63
CA ALA A 134 15.57 15.23 -13.82
C ALA A 134 16.52 16.42 -13.56
N GLN A 135 16.37 17.11 -12.42
CA GLN A 135 17.27 18.20 -12.01
C GLN A 135 18.71 17.71 -11.80
N GLN A 136 18.88 16.58 -11.11
CA GLN A 136 20.19 15.95 -10.91
C GLN A 136 20.84 15.56 -12.24
N THR A 137 20.07 15.00 -13.17
CA THR A 137 20.54 14.65 -14.51
C THR A 137 20.99 15.91 -15.25
N GLY A 138 20.23 17.00 -15.18
CA GLY A 138 20.63 18.29 -15.76
C GLY A 138 21.94 18.82 -15.19
N ALA A 139 22.12 18.79 -13.87
CA ALA A 139 23.36 19.21 -13.23
C ALA A 139 24.56 18.33 -13.64
N LEU A 140 24.38 17.01 -13.75
CA LEU A 140 25.42 16.10 -14.23
C LEU A 140 25.85 16.43 -15.66
N LEU A 141 24.89 16.74 -16.55
CA LEU A 141 25.20 17.15 -17.93
C LEU A 141 26.01 18.45 -17.96
N THR A 142 25.68 19.44 -17.12
CA THR A 142 26.46 20.68 -17.00
C THR A 142 27.89 20.42 -16.53
N LEU A 143 28.09 19.53 -15.55
CA LEU A 143 29.43 19.15 -15.08
C LEU A 143 30.22 18.38 -16.14
N MET A 144 29.56 17.51 -16.92
CA MET A 144 30.18 16.84 -18.06
C MET A 144 30.62 17.84 -19.12
N GLU A 145 29.78 18.82 -19.46
CA GLU A 145 30.12 19.88 -20.41
C GLU A 145 31.33 20.70 -19.95
N GLN A 146 31.39 21.04 -18.65
CA GLN A 146 32.54 21.74 -18.08
C GLN A 146 33.82 20.92 -18.15
N ASN A 147 33.78 19.61 -17.83
CA ASN A 147 34.94 18.73 -17.96
C ASN A 147 35.43 18.66 -19.41
N THR A 148 34.52 18.55 -20.37
CA THR A 148 34.86 18.56 -21.81
C THR A 148 35.54 19.88 -22.20
N ARG A 149 35.00 21.02 -21.76
CA ARG A 149 35.61 22.34 -22.03
C ARG A 149 36.99 22.49 -21.38
N LEU A 150 37.17 22.03 -20.14
CA LEU A 150 38.47 22.03 -19.48
C LEU A 150 39.48 21.20 -20.27
N THR A 151 39.08 20.02 -20.72
CA THR A 151 39.92 19.13 -21.53
C THR A 151 40.34 19.82 -22.83
N GLU A 152 39.40 20.47 -23.52
CA GLU A 152 39.68 21.24 -24.73
C GLU A 152 40.66 22.39 -24.48
N LEU A 153 40.45 23.18 -23.40
CA LEU A 153 41.36 24.26 -23.04
C LEU A 153 42.76 23.75 -22.69
N THR A 154 42.87 22.60 -22.01
CA THR A 154 44.17 21.99 -21.73
C THR A 154 44.88 21.56 -23.01
N HIS A 155 44.14 21.01 -23.97
CA HIS A 155 44.69 20.64 -25.27
C HIS A 155 45.22 21.88 -26.03
N GLN A 156 44.42 22.94 -26.10
CA GLN A 156 44.80 24.21 -26.75
C GLN A 156 46.03 24.86 -26.09
N LEU A 157 46.11 24.85 -24.75
CA LEU A 157 47.28 25.37 -24.03
C LEU A 157 48.53 24.54 -24.33
N SER A 158 48.40 23.21 -24.40
CA SER A 158 49.51 22.32 -24.75
C SER A 158 50.04 22.61 -26.16
N GLU A 159 49.16 22.74 -27.15
CA GLU A 159 49.54 23.12 -28.52
C GLU A 159 50.22 24.49 -28.58
N ARG A 160 49.71 25.47 -27.81
CA ARG A 160 50.30 26.81 -27.75
C ARG A 160 51.70 26.81 -27.13
N ILE A 161 51.90 26.02 -26.07
CA ILE A 161 53.22 25.85 -25.42
C ILE A 161 54.19 25.18 -26.38
N GLU A 162 53.76 24.14 -27.10
CA GLU A 162 54.60 23.46 -28.09
C GLU A 162 55.01 24.43 -29.21
N ALA A 163 54.06 25.15 -29.79
CA ALA A 163 54.33 26.14 -30.83
C ALA A 163 55.29 27.25 -30.34
N LEU A 164 55.07 27.79 -29.14
CA LEU A 164 55.94 28.82 -28.56
C LEU A 164 57.34 28.27 -28.23
N THR A 165 57.42 27.03 -27.76
CA THR A 165 58.70 26.36 -27.47
C THR A 165 59.50 26.15 -28.76
N LEU A 166 58.83 25.74 -29.84
CA LEU A 166 59.45 25.63 -31.17
C LEU A 166 59.91 27.00 -31.68
N GLU A 167 59.12 28.06 -31.51
CA GLU A 167 59.51 29.42 -31.90
C GLU A 167 60.74 29.91 -31.12
N VAL A 168 60.75 29.75 -29.80
CA VAL A 168 61.88 30.12 -28.94
C VAL A 168 63.12 29.30 -29.31
N HIS A 169 62.98 27.98 -29.45
CA HIS A 169 64.08 27.11 -29.86
C HIS A 169 64.68 27.56 -31.20
N ASN A 170 63.83 27.84 -32.19
CA ASN A 170 64.28 28.30 -33.49
C ASN A 170 64.99 29.67 -33.43
N ARG A 171 64.46 30.63 -32.65
CA ARG A 171 65.13 31.93 -32.46
C ARG A 171 66.49 31.81 -31.78
N VAL A 172 66.63 30.94 -30.77
CA VAL A 172 67.90 30.73 -30.09
C VAL A 172 68.93 30.07 -31.01
N VAL A 173 68.51 29.07 -31.79
CA VAL A 173 69.40 28.38 -32.74
C VAL A 173 69.79 29.29 -33.92
N SER A 174 68.92 30.21 -34.32
CA SER A 174 69.16 31.14 -35.44
C SER A 174 69.97 32.39 -35.06
N ALA A 175 70.32 32.58 -33.79
CA ALA A 175 71.12 33.73 -33.36
C ALA A 175 72.57 33.60 -33.87
N PRO A 176 73.12 34.59 -34.60
CA PRO A 176 74.46 34.49 -35.17
C PRO A 176 75.52 34.38 -34.06
N LYS A 177 76.45 33.44 -34.26
CA LYS A 177 77.62 33.21 -33.40
C LYS A 177 78.36 34.56 -33.22
N PRO A 178 78.65 35.02 -32.00
CA PRO A 178 79.47 36.21 -31.82
C PRO A 178 80.84 35.92 -32.44
N GLU A 179 81.21 36.68 -33.47
CA GLU A 179 82.54 36.66 -34.04
C GLU A 179 83.53 37.10 -32.97
N ALA A 180 84.52 36.25 -32.72
CA ALA A 180 85.67 36.49 -31.87
C ALA A 180 86.88 36.79 -32.75
#